data_AF-A0A1G9A3S9-F1
#
_entry.id   AF-A0A1G9A3S9-F1
#
_cell.length_a   1.000
_cell.length_b   1.000
_cell.length_c   1.000
_cell.angle_alpha   90.00
_cell.angle_beta   90.00
_cell.angle_gamma   90.00
#
_symmetry.space_group_name_H-M   'P 1'
#
loop_
_entity.id
_entity.type
_entity.pdbx_description
1 polymer ?
#
loop_
_entity_poly.entity_id
_entity_poly.type
_entity_poly.pdbx_seq_one_letter_code
_entity_poly.pdbx_strand_id
1 'polypeptide(L)'
;MVKSTTLWSAVLLGACLATAHPAEAQSTRSVAPAGGHVVIGNHEVHNITGDLTVMASFKLDSLVVGDNILLSKEGRYEIGINSANGRLKWAMANTQPGWQWSTTNVKIETDTWYHLAFVYSLGERVVKIYLNHALVESAYASGTIGDYYSNQPIRYNELWIGDRQAEIASPNVKNFVGLIDEVHLWNRGLDSASVYDFMECPPTGEEEGLVGYWKFEEKTGTTARDWSSHQHDGELVGKVTWSDEEAPFECLPCRVTETITVYDTVTVSVYDTTRVTVYDTVSIAVTDTLYMDIEITGAEEAPALHTIKVFPNPAKDYVIVDNGDISRLQSYRMVIINSLGQEVFRRSINTVQFRISVQELGAQGVYTIQLFDDTMRLVDSRKLILH
;
A
#
# COMPACT_ATOMS: atom_id res chain seq x y z
N MET A 1 6.96 37.74 -35.11
CA MET A 1 6.45 36.40 -35.43
C MET A 1 7.41 35.40 -34.80
N VAL A 2 7.16 35.01 -33.55
CA VAL A 2 7.95 34.01 -32.82
C VAL A 2 6.94 33.02 -32.25
N LYS A 3 7.11 31.74 -32.62
CA LYS A 3 6.22 30.64 -32.26
C LYS A 3 6.34 30.39 -30.75
N SER A 4 5.22 30.48 -30.05
CA SER A 4 5.04 29.88 -28.73
C SER A 4 5.02 28.36 -28.90
N THR A 5 5.97 27.66 -28.30
CA THR A 5 5.92 26.21 -28.08
C THR A 5 5.54 25.98 -26.63
N THR A 6 4.29 25.59 -26.41
CA THR A 6 3.77 25.11 -25.13
C THR A 6 4.41 23.75 -24.83
N LEU A 7 5.31 23.70 -23.86
CA LEU A 7 5.76 22.44 -23.26
C LEU A 7 4.70 22.01 -22.24
N TRP A 8 3.90 21.01 -22.60
CA TRP A 8 3.06 20.30 -21.65
C TRP A 8 3.96 19.32 -20.89
N SER A 9 4.38 19.69 -19.68
CA SER A 9 4.86 18.68 -18.73
C SER A 9 3.65 18.03 -18.11
N ALA A 10 3.37 16.79 -18.51
CA ALA A 10 2.39 15.95 -17.86
C ALA A 10 2.84 15.69 -16.42
N VAL A 11 2.12 16.26 -15.46
CA VAL A 11 2.18 15.82 -14.06
C VAL A 11 1.48 14.48 -14.04
N LEU A 12 2.24 13.40 -13.78
CA LEU A 12 1.61 12.15 -13.36
C LEU A 12 0.98 12.40 -12.00
N LEU A 13 -0.35 12.51 -11.99
CA LEU A 13 -1.14 12.37 -10.78
C LEU A 13 -0.92 10.94 -10.27
N GLY A 14 -0.13 10.79 -9.22
CA GLY A 14 -0.33 9.70 -8.27
C GLY A 14 -1.59 10.01 -7.48
N ALA A 15 -2.76 9.91 -8.11
CA ALA A 15 -4.01 9.95 -7.39
C ALA A 15 -4.09 8.65 -6.59
N CYS A 16 -3.96 8.74 -5.27
CA CYS A 16 -4.67 7.81 -4.43
C CYS A 16 -6.14 8.13 -4.65
N LEU A 17 -6.77 7.41 -5.59
CA LEU A 17 -8.23 7.32 -5.70
C LEU A 17 -8.75 6.51 -4.50
N ALA A 18 -8.42 6.94 -3.29
CA ALA A 18 -9.12 6.48 -2.11
C ALA A 18 -10.34 7.39 -1.97
N THR A 19 -11.44 7.00 -2.62
CA THR A 19 -12.74 7.16 -1.96
C THR A 19 -12.53 6.65 -0.54
N ALA A 20 -12.72 7.51 0.46
CA ALA A 20 -12.51 7.18 1.85
C ALA A 20 -12.99 5.75 2.11
N HIS A 21 -12.06 4.82 2.37
CA HIS A 21 -12.43 3.50 2.87
C HIS A 21 -13.28 3.78 4.11
N PRO A 22 -14.58 3.40 4.11
CA PRO A 22 -15.37 3.55 5.31
C PRO A 22 -14.63 2.83 6.43
N ALA A 23 -14.73 3.35 7.66
CA ALA A 23 -14.08 2.79 8.85
C ALA A 23 -14.46 1.32 9.19
N GLU A 24 -15.18 0.64 8.29
CA GLU A 24 -15.46 -0.80 8.24
C GLU A 24 -14.39 -1.60 7.47
N ALA A 25 -13.30 -0.98 7.00
CA ALA A 25 -12.24 -1.64 6.22
C ALA A 25 -11.28 -2.54 7.02
N GLN A 26 -11.67 -2.96 8.23
CA GLN A 26 -10.98 -4.05 8.92
C GLN A 26 -11.79 -5.32 8.66
N SER A 27 -11.18 -6.31 8.00
CA SER A 27 -11.71 -7.68 7.97
C SER A 27 -12.03 -8.08 9.41
N THR A 28 -13.25 -8.55 9.65
CA THR A 28 -13.67 -9.02 10.97
C THR A 28 -13.85 -10.53 11.03
N ARG A 29 -13.70 -11.24 9.90
CA ARG A 29 -14.04 -12.67 9.78
C ARG A 29 -13.27 -13.37 8.66
N SER A 30 -13.51 -14.67 8.56
CA SER A 30 -13.09 -15.49 7.43
C SER A 30 -14.07 -16.65 7.21
N VAL A 31 -13.92 -17.34 6.08
CA VAL A 31 -14.68 -18.56 5.79
C VAL A 31 -13.80 -19.79 5.97
N ALA A 32 -14.35 -20.83 6.61
CA ALA A 32 -13.66 -22.10 6.86
C ALA A 32 -14.26 -23.24 6.01
N PRO A 33 -13.70 -23.57 4.83
CA PRO A 33 -14.23 -24.60 3.94
C PRO A 33 -13.88 -26.05 4.36
N ALA A 34 -13.82 -26.38 5.66
CA ALA A 34 -13.38 -27.67 6.18
C ALA A 34 -14.35 -28.85 5.86
N GLY A 35 -14.31 -29.32 4.61
CA GLY A 35 -15.23 -30.31 4.04
C GLY A 35 -16.39 -29.66 3.25
N GLY A 36 -16.19 -28.44 2.76
CA GLY A 36 -17.11 -27.71 1.89
C GLY A 36 -16.35 -26.75 0.97
N HIS A 37 -17.09 -25.90 0.26
CA HIS A 37 -16.55 -24.86 -0.62
C HIS A 37 -17.60 -23.79 -0.90
N VAL A 38 -17.18 -22.68 -1.50
CA VAL A 38 -18.08 -21.63 -1.97
C VAL A 38 -18.20 -21.73 -3.49
N VAL A 39 -19.42 -21.88 -3.98
CA VAL A 39 -19.75 -21.94 -5.41
C VAL A 39 -20.18 -20.56 -5.87
N ILE A 40 -19.37 -19.91 -6.71
CA ILE A 40 -19.74 -18.64 -7.37
C ILE A 40 -20.58 -18.90 -8.64
N GLY A 41 -20.36 -20.06 -9.26
CA GLY A 41 -21.02 -20.46 -10.50
C GLY A 41 -20.24 -20.04 -11.75
N ASN A 42 -20.89 -20.14 -12.90
CA ASN A 42 -20.28 -19.84 -14.19
C ASN A 42 -20.79 -18.50 -14.76
N HIS A 43 -19.99 -17.45 -14.58
CA HIS A 43 -20.27 -16.12 -15.15
C HIS A 43 -19.25 -15.75 -16.23
N GLU A 44 -19.70 -15.02 -17.25
CA GLU A 44 -18.87 -14.63 -18.39
C GLU A 44 -17.68 -13.75 -17.97
N VAL A 45 -17.89 -12.86 -17.00
CA VAL A 45 -16.85 -11.95 -16.49
C VAL A 45 -15.68 -12.69 -15.83
N HIS A 46 -15.89 -13.93 -15.38
CA HIS A 46 -14.84 -14.80 -14.84
C HIS A 46 -14.16 -15.64 -15.93
N ASN A 47 -14.62 -15.63 -17.18
CA ASN A 47 -13.97 -16.30 -18.31
C ASN A 47 -12.80 -15.46 -18.86
N ILE A 48 -11.89 -15.06 -17.97
CA ILE A 48 -10.74 -14.21 -18.28
C ILE A 48 -9.86 -14.89 -19.33
N THR A 49 -9.50 -14.15 -20.39
CA THR A 49 -8.68 -14.63 -21.52
C THR A 49 -7.33 -13.92 -21.63
N GLY A 50 -7.20 -12.74 -21.01
CA GLY A 50 -6.03 -11.89 -21.05
C GLY A 50 -5.25 -11.92 -19.74
N ASP A 51 -4.88 -10.73 -19.26
CA ASP A 51 -4.23 -10.58 -17.96
C ASP A 51 -5.19 -10.98 -16.84
N LEU A 52 -4.63 -11.52 -15.75
CA LEU A 52 -5.38 -12.07 -14.63
C LEU A 52 -4.65 -11.72 -13.34
N THR A 53 -5.39 -11.26 -12.33
CA THR A 53 -4.89 -11.25 -10.95
C THR A 53 -5.89 -11.93 -10.03
N VAL A 54 -5.41 -12.86 -9.22
CA VAL A 54 -6.17 -13.45 -8.12
C VAL A 54 -5.46 -13.08 -6.84
N MET A 55 -6.16 -12.54 -5.86
CA MET A 55 -5.62 -12.36 -4.52
C MET A 55 -6.56 -12.94 -3.49
N ALA A 56 -5.97 -13.40 -2.38
CA ALA A 56 -6.69 -13.97 -1.27
C ALA A 56 -5.80 -13.94 -0.03
N SER A 57 -6.43 -13.72 1.12
CA SER A 57 -5.85 -14.04 2.41
C SER A 57 -6.22 -15.46 2.79
N PHE A 58 -5.28 -16.21 3.35
CA PHE A 58 -5.58 -17.57 3.82
C PHE A 58 -4.71 -18.00 4.98
N LYS A 59 -5.25 -18.88 5.82
CA LYS A 59 -4.53 -19.62 6.86
C LYS A 59 -4.78 -21.10 6.66
N LEU A 60 -3.73 -21.88 6.44
CA LEU A 60 -3.84 -23.33 6.27
C LEU A 60 -3.83 -24.01 7.64
N ASP A 61 -4.86 -24.79 8.00
CA ASP A 61 -4.86 -25.53 9.26
C ASP A 61 -4.13 -26.87 9.13
N SER A 62 -4.35 -27.58 8.01
CA SER A 62 -3.71 -28.85 7.74
C SER A 62 -3.68 -29.18 6.25
N LEU A 63 -2.65 -29.91 5.82
CA LEU A 63 -2.61 -30.47 4.47
C LEU A 63 -3.43 -31.76 4.42
N VAL A 64 -4.46 -31.77 3.60
CA VAL A 64 -5.14 -33.01 3.22
C VAL A 64 -4.50 -33.60 1.96
N VAL A 65 -4.57 -34.93 1.82
CA VAL A 65 -4.01 -35.62 0.66
C VAL A 65 -4.69 -35.12 -0.62
N GLY A 66 -3.92 -34.55 -1.54
CA GLY A 66 -4.42 -33.98 -2.78
C GLY A 66 -3.94 -32.57 -3.04
N ASP A 67 -4.87 -31.70 -3.47
CA ASP A 67 -4.54 -30.47 -4.18
C ASP A 67 -4.77 -29.19 -3.36
N ASN A 68 -5.46 -29.27 -2.21
CA ASN A 68 -5.74 -28.19 -1.24
C ASN A 68 -6.03 -26.86 -1.97
N ILE A 69 -7.14 -26.82 -2.71
CA ILE A 69 -7.45 -25.75 -3.66
C ILE A 69 -7.97 -24.50 -2.95
N LEU A 70 -7.30 -23.37 -3.16
CA LEU A 70 -7.75 -22.07 -2.66
C LEU A 70 -8.84 -21.49 -3.57
N LEU A 71 -8.58 -21.45 -4.88
CA LEU A 71 -9.51 -20.93 -5.88
C LEU A 71 -9.35 -21.72 -7.17
N SER A 72 -10.47 -22.04 -7.80
CA SER A 72 -10.50 -22.81 -9.03
C SER A 72 -11.57 -22.30 -9.98
N LYS A 73 -11.15 -21.96 -11.20
CA LYS A 73 -12.00 -22.04 -12.37
C LYS A 73 -11.45 -23.14 -13.27
N GLU A 74 -12.02 -24.33 -13.10
CA GLU A 74 -11.47 -25.57 -13.65
C GLU A 74 -11.34 -25.49 -15.18
N GLY A 75 -10.25 -26.04 -15.70
CA GLY A 75 -9.89 -25.93 -17.12
C GLY A 75 -9.39 -24.55 -17.56
N ARG A 76 -9.25 -23.57 -16.65
CA ARG A 76 -8.81 -22.20 -16.97
C ARG A 76 -7.69 -21.72 -16.08
N TYR A 77 -7.92 -21.59 -14.78
CA TYR A 77 -6.93 -21.15 -13.81
C TYR A 77 -7.23 -21.66 -12.41
N GLU A 78 -6.20 -22.14 -11.73
CA GLU A 78 -6.29 -22.76 -10.41
C GLU A 78 -5.09 -22.38 -9.54
N ILE A 79 -5.34 -22.24 -8.24
CA ILE A 79 -4.33 -22.01 -7.22
C ILE A 79 -4.61 -22.97 -6.05
N GLY A 80 -3.57 -23.63 -5.57
CA GLY A 80 -3.69 -24.53 -4.42
C GLY A 80 -2.34 -24.87 -3.81
N ILE A 81 -2.34 -25.86 -2.93
CA ILE A 81 -1.16 -26.31 -2.20
C ILE A 81 -0.95 -27.80 -2.41
N ASN A 82 0.24 -28.16 -2.88
CA ASN A 82 0.60 -29.56 -3.12
C ASN A 82 0.76 -30.30 -1.78
N SER A 83 -0.10 -31.28 -1.50
CA SER A 83 -0.06 -32.02 -0.23
C SER A 83 1.22 -32.81 -0.01
N ALA A 84 1.95 -33.18 -1.06
CA ALA A 84 3.15 -34.00 -0.94
C ALA A 84 4.35 -33.24 -0.37
N ASN A 85 4.37 -31.91 -0.51
CA ASN A 85 5.51 -31.08 -0.08
C ASN A 85 5.11 -29.75 0.58
N GLY A 86 3.81 -29.46 0.67
CA GLY A 86 3.27 -28.23 1.26
C GLY A 86 3.57 -26.96 0.46
N ARG A 87 3.85 -27.08 -0.84
CA ARG A 87 4.24 -25.93 -1.67
C ARG A 87 3.08 -25.37 -2.49
N LEU A 88 3.05 -24.06 -2.66
CA LEU A 88 2.12 -23.39 -3.55
C LEU A 88 2.26 -23.94 -4.96
N LYS A 89 1.12 -24.14 -5.62
CA LYS A 89 1.04 -24.57 -6.99
C LYS A 89 -0.08 -23.83 -7.71
N TRP A 90 0.03 -23.81 -9.03
CA TRP A 90 -0.96 -23.19 -9.89
C TRP A 90 -1.06 -23.95 -11.22
N ALA A 91 -2.18 -23.79 -11.90
CA ALA A 91 -2.37 -24.25 -13.27
C ALA A 91 -3.09 -23.15 -14.06
N MET A 92 -2.77 -23.03 -15.34
CA MET A 92 -3.42 -22.07 -16.23
C MET A 92 -3.48 -22.62 -17.65
N ALA A 93 -4.66 -22.60 -18.27
CA ALA A 93 -4.88 -23.14 -19.62
C ALA A 93 -4.43 -22.14 -20.69
N ASN A 94 -3.13 -21.85 -20.75
CA ASN A 94 -2.53 -20.96 -21.74
C ASN A 94 -1.71 -21.76 -22.78
N THR A 95 -0.88 -21.08 -23.59
CA THR A 95 0.00 -21.77 -24.55
C THR A 95 1.19 -22.44 -23.87
N GLN A 96 1.77 -21.78 -22.86
CA GLN A 96 2.85 -22.33 -22.05
C GLN A 96 2.72 -21.78 -20.62
N PRO A 97 2.72 -22.61 -19.57
CA PRO A 97 2.90 -24.06 -19.60
C PRO A 97 1.70 -24.85 -20.16
N GLY A 98 0.53 -24.24 -20.33
CA GLY A 98 -0.72 -24.94 -20.63
C GLY A 98 -1.35 -25.59 -19.40
N TRP A 99 -2.42 -26.34 -19.61
CA TRP A 99 -3.23 -26.94 -18.54
C TRP A 99 -2.50 -28.08 -17.81
N GLN A 100 -1.54 -27.72 -16.96
CA GLN A 100 -0.76 -28.60 -16.11
C GLN A 100 -0.34 -27.88 -14.83
N TRP A 101 -0.08 -28.65 -13.78
CA TRP A 101 0.38 -28.13 -12.50
C TRP A 101 1.82 -27.63 -12.57
N SER A 102 2.01 -26.37 -12.19
CA SER A 102 3.31 -25.78 -11.86
C SER A 102 3.43 -25.69 -10.34
N THR A 103 4.40 -26.37 -9.75
CA THR A 103 4.68 -26.29 -8.30
C THR A 103 5.84 -25.34 -8.06
N THR A 104 5.64 -24.32 -7.23
CA THR A 104 6.66 -23.34 -6.86
C THR A 104 7.64 -23.92 -5.84
N ASN A 105 8.66 -23.14 -5.45
CA ASN A 105 9.49 -23.48 -4.29
C ASN A 105 8.96 -22.92 -2.96
N VAL A 106 7.83 -22.22 -2.98
CA VAL A 106 7.24 -21.53 -1.83
C VAL A 106 6.49 -22.53 -0.97
N LYS A 107 7.02 -22.81 0.23
CA LYS A 107 6.36 -23.68 1.22
C LYS A 107 5.40 -22.85 2.07
N ILE A 108 4.19 -23.37 2.26
CA ILE A 108 3.19 -22.82 3.17
C ILE A 108 3.27 -23.57 4.49
N GLU A 109 3.45 -22.83 5.58
CA GLU A 109 3.35 -23.39 6.91
C GLU A 109 1.89 -23.34 7.39
N THR A 110 1.52 -24.30 8.24
CA THR A 110 0.19 -24.33 8.86
C THR A 110 0.07 -23.29 9.97
N ASP A 111 -1.16 -22.88 10.28
CA ASP A 111 -1.51 -21.94 11.35
C ASP A 111 -0.79 -20.58 11.22
N THR A 112 -0.58 -20.13 9.97
CA THR A 112 0.01 -18.83 9.64
C THR A 112 -0.82 -18.16 8.55
N TRP A 113 -1.20 -16.90 8.77
CA TRP A 113 -1.87 -16.08 7.77
C TRP A 113 -0.90 -15.66 6.66
N TYR A 114 -1.37 -15.75 5.43
CA TYR A 114 -0.69 -15.30 4.24
C TYR A 114 -1.60 -14.46 3.36
N HIS A 115 -1.06 -13.39 2.80
CA HIS A 115 -1.68 -12.61 1.72
C HIS A 115 -1.04 -12.99 0.40
N LEU A 116 -1.81 -13.59 -0.49
CA LEU A 116 -1.35 -14.06 -1.80
C LEU A 116 -1.81 -13.12 -2.90
N ALA A 117 -0.94 -12.83 -3.86
CA ALA A 117 -1.34 -12.37 -5.18
C ALA A 117 -0.70 -13.24 -6.26
N PHE A 118 -1.53 -13.82 -7.10
CA PHE A 118 -1.15 -14.49 -8.33
C PHE A 118 -1.45 -13.56 -9.50
N VAL A 119 -0.42 -13.13 -10.22
CA VAL A 119 -0.53 -12.19 -11.33
C VAL A 119 -0.04 -12.86 -12.60
N TYR A 120 -0.87 -12.88 -13.65
CA TYR A 120 -0.46 -13.19 -15.00
C TYR A 120 -0.53 -11.95 -15.88
N SER A 121 0.61 -11.61 -16.48
CA SER A 121 0.69 -10.59 -17.52
C SER A 121 0.94 -11.27 -18.86
N LEU A 122 -0.05 -11.21 -19.75
CA LEU A 122 -0.01 -11.74 -21.11
C LEU A 122 1.04 -10.98 -21.95
N GLY A 123 1.10 -9.65 -21.79
CA GLY A 123 2.05 -8.79 -22.50
C GLY A 123 3.49 -9.06 -22.10
N GLU A 124 3.76 -9.20 -20.80
CA GLU A 124 5.11 -9.49 -20.27
C GLU A 124 5.48 -10.98 -20.36
N ARG A 125 4.50 -11.86 -20.61
CA ARG A 125 4.67 -13.32 -20.68
C ARG A 125 5.21 -13.92 -19.38
N VAL A 126 4.62 -13.51 -18.26
CA VAL A 126 5.09 -13.89 -16.92
C VAL A 126 3.92 -14.13 -15.97
N VAL A 127 4.07 -15.16 -15.15
CA VAL A 127 3.35 -15.32 -13.88
C VAL A 127 4.25 -14.82 -12.76
N LYS A 128 3.73 -13.93 -11.92
CA LYS A 128 4.37 -13.48 -10.69
C LYS A 128 3.49 -13.91 -9.52
N ILE A 129 4.11 -14.42 -8.45
CA ILE A 129 3.41 -14.70 -7.20
C ILE A 129 4.04 -13.86 -6.11
N TYR A 130 3.19 -13.13 -5.40
CA TYR A 130 3.56 -12.36 -4.22
C TYR A 130 2.95 -13.02 -2.99
N LEU A 131 3.71 -13.08 -1.91
CA LEU A 131 3.28 -13.57 -0.61
C LEU A 131 3.75 -12.59 0.46
N ASN A 132 2.81 -12.02 1.23
CA ASN A 132 3.09 -11.00 2.25
C ASN A 132 3.98 -9.86 1.71
N HIS A 133 3.55 -9.22 0.63
CA HIS A 133 4.24 -8.14 -0.08
C HIS A 133 5.53 -8.53 -0.84
N ALA A 134 6.09 -9.72 -0.61
CA ALA A 134 7.31 -10.15 -1.28
C ALA A 134 7.03 -10.90 -2.58
N LEU A 135 7.75 -10.58 -3.66
CA LEU A 135 7.77 -11.40 -4.88
C LEU A 135 8.50 -12.72 -4.60
N VAL A 136 7.77 -13.83 -4.61
CA VAL A 136 8.29 -15.16 -4.26
C VAL A 136 8.44 -16.11 -5.46
N GLU A 137 7.77 -15.82 -6.57
CA GLU A 137 7.88 -16.58 -7.82
C GLU A 137 7.84 -15.62 -9.03
N SER A 138 8.66 -15.91 -10.04
CA SER A 138 8.53 -15.32 -11.36
C SER A 138 8.82 -16.40 -12.40
N ALA A 139 7.77 -16.82 -13.10
CA ALA A 139 7.82 -17.93 -14.05
C ALA A 139 7.36 -17.48 -15.44
N TYR A 140 8.02 -17.98 -16.47
CA TYR A 140 7.59 -17.73 -17.85
C TYR A 140 6.23 -18.38 -18.12
N ALA A 141 5.30 -17.60 -18.67
CA ALA A 141 3.97 -18.05 -19.04
C ALA A 141 3.50 -17.28 -20.28
N SER A 142 2.80 -17.90 -21.22
CA SER A 142 2.41 -17.20 -22.45
C SER A 142 1.14 -17.73 -23.08
N GLY A 143 0.53 -16.89 -23.92
CA GLY A 143 -0.71 -17.19 -24.64
C GLY A 143 -1.94 -16.78 -23.84
N THR A 144 -3.04 -16.54 -24.54
CA THR A 144 -4.32 -16.23 -23.91
C THR A 144 -4.78 -17.40 -23.04
N ILE A 145 -5.47 -17.09 -21.95
CA ILE A 145 -6.14 -18.09 -21.12
C ILE A 145 -7.34 -18.63 -21.90
N GLY A 146 -7.35 -19.94 -22.13
CA GLY A 146 -8.41 -20.67 -22.81
C GLY A 146 -9.28 -21.47 -21.84
N ASP A 147 -10.03 -22.40 -22.39
CA ASP A 147 -10.82 -23.40 -21.67
C ASP A 147 -10.42 -24.79 -22.17
N TYR A 148 -9.69 -25.52 -21.33
CA TYR A 148 -9.19 -26.86 -21.64
C TYR A 148 -10.31 -27.89 -21.86
N TYR A 149 -11.44 -27.74 -21.16
CA TYR A 149 -12.57 -28.66 -21.23
C TYR A 149 -13.66 -28.20 -22.22
N SER A 150 -13.43 -27.12 -22.99
CA SER A 150 -14.38 -26.55 -23.96
C SER A 150 -14.91 -27.55 -25.02
N ASN A 151 -14.16 -28.61 -25.32
CA ASN A 151 -14.56 -29.67 -26.26
C ASN A 151 -14.88 -31.01 -25.57
N GLN A 152 -14.91 -31.04 -24.24
CA GLN A 152 -15.20 -32.25 -23.47
C GLN A 152 -16.70 -32.38 -23.16
N PRO A 153 -17.25 -33.60 -23.04
CA PRO A 153 -18.66 -33.82 -22.73
C PRO A 153 -19.08 -33.31 -21.34
N ILE A 154 -18.13 -33.27 -20.40
CA ILE A 154 -18.34 -32.72 -19.05
C ILE A 154 -17.77 -31.31 -19.03
N ARG A 155 -18.59 -30.36 -18.57
CA ARG A 155 -18.26 -28.93 -18.47
C ARG A 155 -17.95 -28.61 -17.01
N TYR A 156 -16.68 -28.41 -16.69
CA TYR A 156 -16.24 -27.91 -15.40
C TYR A 156 -15.91 -26.42 -15.55
N ASN A 157 -16.93 -25.55 -15.42
CA ASN A 157 -16.83 -24.14 -15.81
C ASN A 157 -17.13 -23.16 -14.67
N GLU A 158 -17.47 -23.65 -13.48
CA GLU A 158 -17.80 -22.81 -12.34
C GLU A 158 -16.53 -22.31 -11.64
N LEU A 159 -16.61 -21.10 -11.10
CA LEU A 159 -15.61 -20.56 -10.19
C LEU A 159 -15.96 -21.00 -8.76
N TRP A 160 -15.02 -21.69 -8.12
CA TRP A 160 -15.14 -22.21 -6.76
C TRP A 160 -14.01 -21.66 -5.88
N ILE A 161 -14.30 -21.47 -4.60
CA ILE A 161 -13.33 -21.11 -3.56
C ILE A 161 -13.28 -22.25 -2.53
N GLY A 162 -12.10 -22.77 -2.27
CA GLY A 162 -11.87 -23.86 -1.31
C GLY A 162 -11.93 -25.28 -1.89
N ASP A 163 -12.28 -25.47 -3.17
CA ASP A 163 -12.31 -26.79 -3.85
C ASP A 163 -12.32 -26.64 -5.39
N ARG A 164 -12.39 -27.75 -6.15
CA ARG A 164 -12.48 -27.75 -7.62
C ARG A 164 -13.44 -28.78 -8.21
N GLN A 165 -14.03 -28.46 -9.36
CA GLN A 165 -15.11 -29.23 -9.97
C GLN A 165 -14.71 -30.59 -10.56
N ALA A 166 -13.53 -30.73 -11.17
CA ALA A 166 -13.18 -31.97 -11.89
C ALA A 166 -13.08 -33.20 -10.97
N GLU A 167 -13.08 -32.99 -9.65
CA GLU A 167 -12.88 -34.05 -8.67
C GLU A 167 -14.04 -34.26 -7.69
N ILE A 168 -15.24 -33.72 -7.96
CA ILE A 168 -16.45 -34.02 -7.15
C ILE A 168 -16.70 -35.53 -7.01
N ALA A 169 -16.27 -36.34 -7.99
CA ALA A 169 -16.41 -37.80 -7.97
C ALA A 169 -15.25 -38.55 -7.29
N SER A 170 -14.21 -37.86 -6.82
CA SER A 170 -13.06 -38.47 -6.15
C SER A 170 -13.39 -38.73 -4.68
N PRO A 171 -13.18 -39.96 -4.16
CA PRO A 171 -13.42 -40.27 -2.75
C PRO A 171 -12.45 -39.60 -1.77
N ASN A 172 -11.40 -38.95 -2.29
CA ASN A 172 -10.42 -38.23 -1.49
C ASN A 172 -10.75 -36.74 -1.51
N VAL A 173 -11.17 -36.20 -0.37
CA VAL A 173 -11.51 -34.78 -0.22
C VAL A 173 -10.22 -33.96 -0.38
N LYS A 174 -10.15 -33.14 -1.44
CA LYS A 174 -9.00 -32.29 -1.77
C LYS A 174 -9.25 -30.81 -1.48
N ASN A 175 -10.33 -30.52 -0.77
CA ASN A 175 -10.73 -29.19 -0.38
C ASN A 175 -9.63 -28.55 0.48
N PHE A 176 -9.57 -27.23 0.48
CA PHE A 176 -8.75 -26.49 1.40
C PHE A 176 -9.28 -26.67 2.83
N VAL A 177 -8.37 -26.96 3.77
CA VAL A 177 -8.69 -27.06 5.20
C VAL A 177 -7.95 -25.96 5.93
N GLY A 178 -8.69 -24.91 6.26
CA GLY A 178 -8.17 -23.69 6.84
C GLY A 178 -9.18 -22.56 6.76
N LEU A 179 -8.69 -21.33 6.86
CA LEU A 179 -9.45 -20.10 6.72
C LEU A 179 -9.09 -19.41 5.39
N ILE A 180 -10.08 -18.85 4.71
CA ILE A 180 -9.92 -18.01 3.52
C ILE A 180 -10.64 -16.69 3.76
N ASP A 181 -10.03 -15.60 3.33
CA ASP A 181 -10.54 -14.26 3.52
C ASP A 181 -10.15 -13.33 2.35
N GLU A 182 -10.85 -12.22 2.17
CA GLU A 182 -10.54 -11.14 1.22
C GLU A 182 -10.17 -11.64 -0.19
N VAL A 183 -11.04 -12.46 -0.79
CA VAL A 183 -10.79 -13.04 -2.12
C VAL A 183 -11.23 -12.06 -3.19
N HIS A 184 -10.32 -11.66 -4.06
CA HIS A 184 -10.64 -10.78 -5.18
C HIS A 184 -10.00 -11.23 -6.50
N LEU A 185 -10.77 -11.09 -7.56
CA LEU A 185 -10.46 -11.53 -8.91
C LEU A 185 -10.48 -10.34 -9.86
N TRP A 186 -9.41 -10.19 -10.63
CA TRP A 186 -9.23 -9.09 -11.56
C TRP A 186 -9.00 -9.61 -12.98
N ASN A 187 -9.62 -8.97 -13.96
CA ASN A 187 -9.32 -9.18 -15.39
C ASN A 187 -8.14 -8.31 -15.88
N ARG A 188 -7.24 -7.96 -14.95
CA ARG A 188 -6.04 -7.14 -15.14
C ARG A 188 -4.84 -7.80 -14.49
N GLY A 189 -3.67 -7.58 -15.05
CA GLY A 189 -2.39 -7.93 -14.43
C GLY A 189 -1.95 -6.75 -13.59
N LEU A 190 -2.15 -6.82 -12.28
CA LEU A 190 -1.78 -5.73 -11.37
C LEU A 190 -0.25 -5.59 -11.33
N ASP A 191 0.23 -4.34 -11.32
CA ASP A 191 1.65 -4.06 -11.10
C ASP A 191 2.03 -4.24 -9.62
N SER A 192 3.32 -4.22 -9.32
CA SER A 192 3.81 -4.46 -7.96
C SER A 192 3.33 -3.44 -6.95
N ALA A 193 3.09 -2.18 -7.36
CA ALA A 193 2.59 -1.14 -6.48
C ALA A 193 1.13 -1.40 -6.12
N SER A 194 0.30 -1.68 -7.13
CA SER A 194 -1.11 -2.04 -6.93
C SER A 194 -1.26 -3.32 -6.11
N VAL A 195 -0.43 -4.34 -6.35
CA VAL A 195 -0.42 -5.56 -5.53
C VAL A 195 -0.07 -5.24 -4.08
N TYR A 196 0.94 -4.41 -3.85
CA TYR A 196 1.31 -3.98 -2.50
C TYR A 196 0.14 -3.27 -1.82
N ASP A 197 -0.44 -2.27 -2.51
CA ASP A 197 -1.54 -1.47 -1.98
C ASP A 197 -2.77 -2.33 -1.64
N PHE A 198 -3.14 -3.28 -2.49
CA PHE A 198 -4.30 -4.16 -2.25
C PHE A 198 -4.05 -5.29 -1.25
N MET A 199 -2.79 -5.66 -0.99
CA MET A 199 -2.44 -6.56 0.12
C MET A 199 -2.48 -5.82 1.46
N GLU A 200 -2.08 -4.55 1.48
CA GLU A 200 -2.15 -3.70 2.67
C GLU A 200 -3.59 -3.31 2.98
N CYS A 201 -4.34 -2.92 1.95
CA CYS A 201 -5.74 -2.55 2.08
C CYS A 201 -6.61 -3.06 0.91
N PRO A 202 -7.55 -3.99 1.18
CA PRO A 202 -8.40 -4.58 0.16
C PRO A 202 -9.19 -3.56 -0.67
N PRO A 203 -9.63 -3.93 -1.89
CA PRO A 203 -10.40 -3.03 -2.74
C PRO A 203 -11.71 -2.55 -2.10
N THR A 204 -12.25 -1.45 -2.61
CA THR A 204 -13.56 -0.91 -2.23
C THR A 204 -14.72 -1.60 -2.93
N GLY A 205 -14.47 -2.22 -4.10
CA GLY A 205 -15.48 -2.91 -4.92
C GLY A 205 -15.75 -2.26 -6.28
N GLU A 206 -15.29 -1.01 -6.48
CA GLU A 206 -15.57 -0.19 -7.66
C GLU A 206 -14.35 -0.01 -8.58
N GLU A 207 -13.25 -0.68 -8.28
CA GLU A 207 -12.00 -0.54 -9.02
C GLU A 207 -12.10 -1.11 -10.44
N GLU A 208 -11.52 -0.37 -11.40
CA GLU A 208 -11.51 -0.80 -12.80
C GLU A 208 -10.78 -2.15 -12.95
N GLY A 209 -11.53 -3.13 -13.46
CA GLY A 209 -11.05 -4.48 -13.75
C GLY A 209 -11.26 -5.49 -12.61
N LEU A 210 -11.85 -5.08 -11.48
CA LEU A 210 -12.32 -5.99 -10.44
C LEU A 210 -13.59 -6.70 -10.92
N VAL A 211 -13.55 -8.03 -11.03
CA VAL A 211 -14.66 -8.85 -11.57
C VAL A 211 -15.27 -9.79 -10.52
N GLY A 212 -14.81 -9.73 -9.28
CA GLY A 212 -15.39 -10.42 -8.14
C GLY A 212 -14.61 -10.09 -6.88
N TYR A 213 -15.33 -9.88 -5.78
CA TYR A 213 -14.73 -9.55 -4.49
C TYR A 213 -15.57 -10.11 -3.32
N TRP A 214 -15.07 -11.14 -2.65
CA TRP A 214 -15.73 -11.80 -1.52
C TRP A 214 -14.93 -11.58 -0.24
N LYS A 215 -15.48 -10.74 0.64
CA LYS A 215 -14.91 -10.36 1.95
C LYS A 215 -15.15 -11.38 3.05
N PHE A 216 -16.17 -12.23 2.91
CA PHE A 216 -16.57 -13.21 3.91
C PHE A 216 -16.98 -12.64 5.30
N GLU A 217 -17.68 -11.51 5.30
CA GLU A 217 -18.10 -10.77 6.50
C GLU A 217 -19.58 -11.00 6.91
N GLU A 218 -20.31 -11.88 6.23
CA GLU A 218 -21.77 -12.01 6.35
C GLU A 218 -22.28 -12.61 7.67
N LYS A 219 -21.37 -13.15 8.51
CA LYS A 219 -21.56 -13.71 9.87
C LYS A 219 -22.47 -14.94 9.96
N THR A 220 -23.49 -15.03 9.12
CA THR A 220 -24.55 -16.05 9.15
C THR A 220 -25.07 -16.33 7.74
N GLY A 221 -25.86 -17.41 7.60
CA GLY A 221 -26.42 -17.80 6.31
C GLY A 221 -25.42 -18.55 5.45
N THR A 222 -25.81 -18.77 4.20
CA THR A 222 -25.08 -19.60 3.22
C THR A 222 -24.67 -18.81 1.99
N THR A 223 -24.69 -17.49 2.06
CA THR A 223 -24.35 -16.59 0.94
C THR A 223 -23.05 -15.86 1.27
N ALA A 224 -22.06 -15.97 0.38
CA ALA A 224 -20.88 -15.13 0.38
C ALA A 224 -21.10 -13.98 -0.60
N ARG A 225 -21.18 -12.75 -0.13
CA ARG A 225 -21.55 -11.63 -1.00
C ARG A 225 -20.40 -11.21 -1.89
N ASP A 226 -20.68 -10.93 -3.16
CA ASP A 226 -19.76 -10.24 -4.05
C ASP A 226 -19.94 -8.73 -3.88
N TRP A 227 -18.91 -8.09 -3.33
CA TRP A 227 -18.82 -6.66 -3.09
C TRP A 227 -18.33 -5.87 -4.30
N SER A 228 -18.01 -6.54 -5.40
CA SER A 228 -17.74 -5.85 -6.66
C SER A 228 -19.04 -5.33 -7.29
N SER A 229 -18.91 -4.44 -8.26
CA SER A 229 -20.04 -3.96 -9.06
C SER A 229 -20.81 -5.08 -9.81
N HIS A 230 -20.29 -6.31 -9.86
CA HIS A 230 -20.87 -7.44 -10.60
C HIS A 230 -21.87 -8.27 -9.81
N GLN A 231 -21.80 -8.26 -8.47
CA GLN A 231 -22.78 -8.91 -7.57
C GLN A 231 -22.99 -10.41 -7.87
N HIS A 232 -21.90 -11.12 -8.21
CA HIS A 232 -21.90 -12.58 -8.36
C HIS A 232 -21.68 -13.27 -7.01
N ASP A 233 -22.70 -13.22 -6.17
CA ASP A 233 -22.70 -13.86 -4.85
C ASP A 233 -22.41 -15.37 -4.95
N GLY A 234 -21.68 -15.89 -3.98
CA GLY A 234 -21.37 -17.30 -3.81
C GLY A 234 -22.34 -18.02 -2.87
N GLU A 235 -22.53 -19.32 -3.10
CA GLU A 235 -23.26 -20.21 -2.20
C GLU A 235 -22.29 -21.11 -1.43
N LEU A 236 -22.42 -21.16 -0.10
CA LEU A 236 -21.68 -22.08 0.76
C LEU A 236 -22.27 -23.49 0.64
N VAL A 237 -21.47 -24.44 0.16
CA VAL A 237 -21.86 -25.83 -0.07
C VAL A 237 -21.03 -26.77 0.80
N GLY A 238 -21.68 -27.72 1.47
CA GLY A 238 -21.03 -28.67 2.36
C GLY A 238 -20.80 -28.11 3.76
N LYS A 239 -19.70 -28.49 4.42
CA LYS A 239 -19.39 -28.07 5.80
C LYS A 239 -18.57 -26.79 5.84
N VAL A 240 -19.14 -25.70 5.33
CA VAL A 240 -18.53 -24.37 5.40
C VAL A 240 -19.07 -23.61 6.61
N THR A 241 -18.20 -22.97 7.38
CA THR A 241 -18.58 -22.15 8.54
C THR A 241 -17.92 -20.78 8.51
N TRP A 242 -18.61 -19.77 9.06
CA TRP A 242 -18.04 -18.47 9.35
C TRP A 242 -17.11 -18.56 10.58
N SER A 243 -15.95 -17.91 10.52
CA SER A 243 -14.98 -17.80 11.62
C SER A 243 -14.92 -16.38 12.14
N ASP A 244 -14.63 -16.23 13.43
CA ASP A 244 -14.30 -14.93 14.07
C ASP A 244 -12.80 -14.62 13.99
N GLU A 245 -12.00 -15.53 13.42
CA GLU A 245 -10.57 -15.28 13.18
C GLU A 245 -10.38 -14.55 11.86
N GLU A 246 -9.57 -13.49 11.90
CA GLU A 246 -9.45 -12.45 10.87
C GLU A 246 -8.06 -12.48 10.26
N ALA A 247 -7.96 -12.19 8.96
CA ALA A 247 -6.67 -11.95 8.33
C ALA A 247 -6.11 -10.59 8.80
N PRO A 248 -4.80 -10.49 9.10
CA PRO A 248 -4.23 -9.24 9.58
C PRO A 248 -4.12 -8.22 8.44
N PHE A 249 -5.02 -7.24 8.42
CA PHE A 249 -4.93 -6.10 7.51
C PHE A 249 -4.60 -4.80 8.26
N GLU A 250 -3.58 -4.09 7.79
CA GLU A 250 -3.23 -2.76 8.28
C GLU A 250 -3.70 -1.70 7.27
N CYS A 251 -5.01 -1.63 7.03
CA CYS A 251 -5.64 -0.48 6.38
C CYS A 251 -5.48 0.76 7.29
N LEU A 252 -4.28 1.35 7.31
CA LEU A 252 -4.07 2.63 7.96
C LEU A 252 -4.88 3.67 7.19
N PRO A 253 -5.70 4.50 7.87
CA PRO A 253 -6.40 5.58 7.19
C PRO A 253 -5.36 6.43 6.48
N CYS A 254 -5.50 6.53 5.16
CA CYS A 254 -4.58 7.21 4.25
C CYS A 254 -4.04 8.51 4.88
N ARG A 255 -2.79 8.49 5.35
CA ARG A 255 -2.08 9.71 5.73
C ARG A 255 -1.48 10.31 4.48
N VAL A 256 -2.29 11.08 3.77
CA VAL A 256 -1.81 11.93 2.68
C VAL A 256 -0.77 12.89 3.26
N THR A 257 0.50 12.66 2.97
CA THR A 257 1.54 13.70 3.09
C THR A 257 1.72 14.31 1.71
N GLU A 258 0.91 15.33 1.42
CA GLU A 258 1.12 16.17 0.24
C GLU A 258 2.40 16.98 0.45
N THR A 259 3.42 16.72 -0.36
CA THR A 259 4.56 17.62 -0.48
C THR A 259 4.36 18.46 -1.73
N ILE A 260 3.72 19.63 -1.59
CA ILE A 260 3.65 20.61 -2.68
C ILE A 260 4.97 21.39 -2.68
N THR A 261 5.82 21.16 -3.68
CA THR A 261 6.96 22.05 -3.96
C THR A 261 6.53 23.07 -5.00
N VAL A 262 6.20 24.29 -4.55
CA VAL A 262 5.93 25.43 -5.45
C VAL A 262 7.27 26.06 -5.84
N TYR A 263 7.62 25.95 -7.11
CA TYR A 263 8.65 26.80 -7.71
C TYR A 263 7.96 28.01 -8.34
N ASP A 264 7.92 29.13 -7.63
CA ASP A 264 7.63 30.42 -8.27
C ASP A 264 8.93 30.96 -8.88
N THR A 265 8.90 31.26 -10.16
CA THR A 265 9.92 32.09 -10.80
C THR A 265 9.24 33.05 -11.76
N VAL A 266 8.51 34.02 -11.22
CA VAL A 266 8.11 35.19 -12.02
C VAL A 266 9.38 35.97 -12.42
N THR A 267 9.75 35.89 -13.69
CA THR A 267 10.80 36.76 -14.25
C THR A 267 10.13 37.92 -14.97
N VAL A 268 10.12 39.11 -14.36
CA VAL A 268 9.64 40.34 -15.01
C VAL A 268 10.83 41.10 -15.58
N SER A 269 10.94 41.17 -16.91
CA SER A 269 11.88 42.09 -17.56
C SER A 269 11.16 43.39 -17.90
N VAL A 270 11.50 44.48 -17.22
CA VAL A 270 10.93 45.82 -17.44
C VAL A 270 11.97 46.69 -18.15
N TYR A 271 11.62 47.27 -19.29
CA TYR A 271 12.52 48.11 -20.09
C TYR A 271 12.27 49.63 -19.92
N ASP A 272 11.30 50.06 -19.10
CA ASP A 272 11.05 51.47 -18.71
C ASP A 272 10.10 51.60 -17.47
N THR A 273 10.11 52.76 -16.81
CA THR A 273 9.34 53.13 -15.61
C THR A 273 7.83 52.88 -15.73
N THR A 274 7.41 51.69 -15.29
CA THR A 274 6.02 51.38 -14.98
C THR A 274 5.99 50.55 -13.70
N ARG A 275 5.16 50.93 -12.72
CA ARG A 275 4.97 50.15 -11.49
C ARG A 275 4.25 48.85 -11.84
N VAL A 276 4.92 47.73 -11.62
CA VAL A 276 4.31 46.40 -11.62
C VAL A 276 4.06 46.01 -10.17
N THR A 277 2.80 45.85 -9.78
CA THR A 277 2.42 45.28 -8.48
C THR A 277 1.93 43.86 -8.75
N VAL A 278 2.68 42.88 -8.25
CA VAL A 278 2.27 41.46 -8.24
C VAL A 278 1.67 41.18 -6.87
N TYR A 279 0.42 40.71 -6.84
CA TYR A 279 -0.18 40.12 -5.64
C TYR A 279 -0.07 38.61 -5.77
N ASP A 280 0.83 38.01 -4.98
CA ASP A 280 0.82 36.58 -4.72
C ASP A 280 0.22 36.35 -3.32
N THR A 281 -0.80 35.52 -3.26
CA THR A 281 -1.46 35.12 -2.01
C THR A 281 -1.70 33.62 -2.09
N VAL A 282 -0.67 32.85 -1.77
CA VAL A 282 -0.84 31.47 -1.34
C VAL A 282 -0.80 31.46 0.19
N SER A 283 -1.97 31.58 0.82
CA SER A 283 -2.12 31.38 2.26
C SER A 283 -2.23 29.87 2.54
N ILE A 284 -1.11 29.23 2.84
CA ILE A 284 -1.08 27.89 3.44
C ILE A 284 -0.65 28.08 4.90
N ALA A 285 -1.56 27.84 5.83
CA ALA A 285 -1.24 27.76 7.25
C ALA A 285 -1.10 26.29 7.65
N VAL A 286 0.14 25.79 7.69
CA VAL A 286 0.48 24.50 8.31
C VAL A 286 1.06 24.81 9.68
N THR A 287 0.47 24.34 10.78
CA THR A 287 1.20 24.26 12.05
C THR A 287 2.17 23.10 11.97
N ASP A 288 3.38 23.35 11.48
CA ASP A 288 4.43 22.34 11.36
C ASP A 288 5.37 22.38 12.58
N THR A 289 5.99 21.25 12.88
CA THR A 289 7.10 21.13 13.83
C THR A 289 8.39 21.01 13.03
N LEU A 290 9.24 22.01 13.13
CA LEU A 290 10.55 21.99 12.48
C LEU A 290 11.50 21.07 13.27
N TYR A 291 12.10 20.10 12.59
CA TYR A 291 13.13 19.21 13.15
C TYR A 291 14.54 19.66 12.70
N MET A 292 15.47 19.71 13.65
CA MET A 292 16.91 19.88 13.42
C MET A 292 17.63 18.65 13.99
N ASP A 293 18.18 17.83 13.10
CA ASP A 293 18.94 16.63 13.47
C ASP A 293 20.43 16.93 13.47
N ILE A 294 21.13 16.48 14.51
CA ILE A 294 22.54 16.77 14.76
C ILE A 294 23.28 15.47 15.02
N GLU A 295 24.37 15.27 14.29
CA GLU A 295 25.32 14.21 14.58
C GLU A 295 26.38 14.73 15.56
N ILE A 296 26.40 14.19 16.78
CA ILE A 296 27.36 14.62 17.80
C ILE A 296 28.64 13.77 17.68
N THR A 297 29.66 14.32 17.00
CA THR A 297 30.98 13.68 16.91
C THR A 297 31.91 14.22 18.00
N GLY A 298 32.23 13.39 19.00
CA GLY A 298 33.21 13.74 20.04
C GLY A 298 33.10 12.89 21.31
N ALA A 299 34.20 12.20 21.63
CA ALA A 299 34.50 11.28 22.74
C ALA A 299 33.96 9.83 22.64
N GLU A 300 34.84 8.94 22.15
CA GLU A 300 34.93 7.47 22.28
C GLU A 300 33.72 6.55 22.03
N GLU A 301 32.54 7.06 21.72
CA GLU A 301 31.40 6.24 21.27
C GLU A 301 30.85 6.67 19.90
N ALA A 302 30.13 5.74 19.27
CA ALA A 302 29.49 5.90 17.96
C ALA A 302 28.68 7.21 17.88
N PRO A 303 28.57 7.83 16.69
CA PRO A 303 27.79 9.05 16.51
C PRO A 303 26.35 8.84 17.02
N ALA A 304 25.94 9.69 17.96
CA ALA A 304 24.58 9.71 18.46
C ALA A 304 23.81 10.80 17.70
N LEU A 305 22.68 10.41 17.12
CA LEU A 305 21.73 11.34 16.53
C LEU A 305 20.95 12.04 17.64
N HIS A 306 20.86 13.36 17.56
CA HIS A 306 20.05 14.19 18.46
C HIS A 306 19.09 15.04 17.63
N THR A 307 17.85 15.17 18.08
CA THR A 307 16.81 15.96 17.41
C THR A 307 16.34 17.12 18.30
N ILE A 308 16.42 18.35 17.79
CA ILE A 308 15.78 19.55 18.35
C ILE A 308 14.51 19.85 17.57
N LYS A 309 13.40 20.09 18.28
CA LYS A 309 12.10 20.43 17.69
C LYS A 309 11.77 21.90 17.92
N VAL A 310 11.26 22.58 16.91
CA VAL A 310 10.90 24.00 16.96
C VAL A 310 9.48 24.18 16.43
N PHE A 311 8.53 24.61 17.26
CA PHE A 311 7.10 24.64 16.93
C PHE A 311 6.30 25.69 17.72
N PRO A 312 5.15 26.16 17.20
CA PRO A 312 4.67 25.96 15.84
C PRO A 312 5.54 26.71 14.83
N ASN A 313 5.63 26.19 13.61
CA ASN A 313 6.19 26.90 12.47
C ASN A 313 5.21 26.78 11.30
N PRO A 314 4.56 27.86 10.85
CA PRO A 314 4.75 29.23 11.30
C PRO A 314 4.26 29.52 12.74
N ALA A 315 4.95 30.45 13.42
CA ALA A 315 4.58 30.90 14.76
C ALA A 315 3.88 32.27 14.73
N LYS A 316 2.75 32.37 15.43
CA LYS A 316 2.01 33.63 15.58
C LYS A 316 2.35 34.37 16.87
N ASP A 317 2.24 33.68 18.01
CA ASP A 317 2.41 34.31 19.32
C ASP A 317 3.76 33.95 19.96
N TYR A 318 4.22 32.73 19.74
CA TYR A 318 5.44 32.20 20.32
C TYR A 318 5.99 31.02 19.53
N VAL A 319 7.29 30.77 19.72
CA VAL A 319 8.00 29.58 19.25
C VAL A 319 8.46 28.80 20.48
N ILE A 320 8.15 27.51 20.53
CA ILE A 320 8.68 26.55 21.49
C ILE A 320 9.89 25.88 20.84
N VAL A 321 10.98 25.83 21.58
CA VAL A 321 12.17 25.05 21.24
C VAL A 321 12.29 23.94 22.26
N ASP A 322 12.17 22.69 21.81
CA ASP A 322 12.35 21.47 22.59
C ASP A 322 13.67 20.80 22.17
N ASN A 323 14.65 20.86 23.07
CA ASN A 323 15.99 20.35 22.88
C ASN A 323 16.14 18.90 23.38
N GLY A 324 15.07 18.23 23.84
CA GLY A 324 15.14 16.85 24.33
C GLY A 324 16.22 16.63 25.41
N ASP A 325 16.98 15.54 25.32
CA ASP A 325 18.12 15.27 26.21
C ASP A 325 19.29 16.20 25.87
N ILE A 326 19.56 17.16 26.75
CA ILE A 326 20.60 18.18 26.55
C ILE A 326 21.97 17.79 27.13
N SER A 327 22.16 16.56 27.63
CA SER A 327 23.40 16.12 28.27
C SER A 327 24.66 16.39 27.44
N ARG A 328 24.54 16.34 26.10
CA ARG A 328 25.63 16.59 25.14
C ARG A 328 25.55 17.94 24.41
N LEU A 329 24.53 18.77 24.68
CA LEU A 329 24.28 20.04 23.98
C LEU A 329 24.56 21.29 24.83
N GLN A 330 25.05 21.14 26.06
CA GLN A 330 25.20 22.27 26.99
C GLN A 330 26.12 23.39 26.48
N SER A 331 27.06 23.08 25.59
CA SER A 331 27.97 24.03 24.94
C SER A 331 27.45 24.56 23.59
N TYR A 332 26.36 24.00 23.06
CA TYR A 332 25.76 24.42 21.81
C TYR A 332 24.95 25.70 22.01
N ARG A 333 24.83 26.46 20.93
CA ARG A 333 24.12 27.74 20.93
C ARG A 333 23.25 27.90 19.72
N MET A 334 22.07 28.43 19.97
CA MET A 334 21.05 28.77 19.00
C MET A 334 21.08 30.26 18.71
N VAL A 335 20.99 30.62 17.43
CA VAL A 335 20.93 32.00 16.94
C VAL A 335 19.77 32.11 15.96
N ILE A 336 18.99 33.19 16.04
CA ILE A 336 17.96 33.51 15.04
C ILE A 336 18.34 34.79 14.31
N ILE A 337 18.33 34.72 12.99
CA ILE A 337 18.70 35.80 12.07
C ILE A 337 17.48 36.21 11.26
N ASN A 338 17.22 37.51 11.15
CA ASN A 338 16.13 38.04 10.33
C ASN A 338 16.49 38.05 8.82
N SER A 339 15.54 38.42 7.97
CA SER A 339 15.72 38.49 6.51
C SER A 339 16.79 39.49 6.04
N LEU A 340 17.21 40.43 6.89
CA LEU A 340 18.28 41.39 6.64
C LEU A 340 19.66 40.86 7.07
N GLY A 341 19.75 39.63 7.57
CA GLY A 341 21.00 39.06 8.07
C GLY A 341 21.37 39.52 9.48
N GLN A 342 20.47 40.16 10.22
CA GLN A 342 20.73 40.64 11.58
C GLN A 342 20.34 39.58 12.60
N GLU A 343 21.19 39.35 13.60
CA GLU A 343 20.87 38.52 14.75
C GLU A 343 19.83 39.21 15.64
N VAL A 344 18.70 38.55 15.83
CA VAL A 344 17.58 39.02 16.66
C VAL A 344 17.42 38.22 17.94
N PHE A 345 18.01 37.03 18.02
CA PHE A 345 17.97 36.19 19.21
C PHE A 345 19.22 35.30 19.30
N ARG A 346 19.66 35.06 20.53
CA ARG A 346 20.77 34.18 20.87
C ARG A 346 20.52 33.52 22.20
N ARG A 347 20.77 32.20 22.28
CA ARG A 347 20.71 31.47 23.54
C ARG A 347 21.56 30.20 23.53
N SER A 348 22.18 29.87 24.67
CA SER A 348 22.82 28.57 24.89
C SER A 348 21.77 27.48 25.17
N ILE A 349 22.01 26.24 24.72
CA ILE A 349 21.11 25.11 24.98
C ILE A 349 21.37 24.56 26.39
N ASN A 350 20.72 25.16 27.38
CA ASN A 350 20.88 24.81 28.79
C ASN A 350 19.57 24.38 29.47
N THR A 351 18.46 24.32 28.73
CA THR A 351 17.18 23.80 29.19
C THR A 351 16.61 22.81 28.20
N VAL A 352 15.89 21.79 28.69
CA VAL A 352 15.20 20.80 27.86
C VAL A 352 14.22 21.48 26.91
N GLN A 353 13.51 22.51 27.38
CA GLN A 353 12.57 23.26 26.56
C GLN A 353 12.58 24.73 26.96
N PHE A 354 12.28 25.62 26.02
CA PHE A 354 11.97 27.02 26.31
C PHE A 354 11.05 27.63 25.25
N ARG A 355 10.45 28.77 25.58
CA ARG A 355 9.56 29.53 24.71
C ARG A 355 10.18 30.89 24.37
N ILE A 356 10.09 31.30 23.11
CA ILE A 356 10.49 32.60 22.58
C ILE A 356 9.21 33.34 22.16
N SER A 357 9.08 34.60 22.57
CA SER A 357 7.95 35.43 22.12
C SER A 357 8.20 35.90 20.69
N VAL A 358 7.20 35.85 19.80
CA VAL A 358 7.34 36.41 18.44
C VAL A 358 7.63 37.92 18.49
N GLN A 359 7.09 38.62 19.50
CA GLN A 359 7.36 40.05 19.72
C GLN A 359 8.84 40.34 20.06
N GLU A 360 9.56 39.37 20.62
CA GLU A 360 10.99 39.50 20.92
C GLU A 360 11.84 39.41 19.65
N LEU A 361 11.39 38.63 18.66
CA LEU A 361 12.10 38.38 17.41
C LEU A 361 11.93 39.51 16.37
N GLY A 362 10.78 40.18 16.40
CA GLY A 362 10.51 41.36 15.55
C GLY A 362 9.24 41.22 14.71
N ALA A 363 9.28 41.79 13.51
CA ALA A 363 8.12 41.83 12.60
C ALA A 363 7.83 40.45 11.97
N GLN A 364 6.62 40.29 11.45
CA GLN A 364 6.21 39.12 10.66
C GLN A 364 7.15 38.94 9.45
N GLY A 365 7.51 37.71 9.14
CA GLY A 365 8.43 37.41 8.05
C GLY A 365 9.19 36.10 8.21
N VAL A 366 10.18 35.91 7.33
CA VAL A 366 11.03 34.71 7.32
C VAL A 366 12.33 35.01 8.06
N TYR A 367 12.66 34.13 9.00
CA TYR A 367 13.87 34.12 9.80
C TYR A 367 14.63 32.81 9.55
N THR A 368 15.91 32.81 9.93
CA THR A 368 16.74 31.61 9.91
C THR A 368 17.15 31.28 11.35
N ILE A 369 16.79 30.09 11.82
CA ILE A 369 17.31 29.53 13.06
C ILE A 369 18.56 28.72 12.75
N GLN A 370 19.63 28.99 13.47
CA GLN A 370 20.95 28.41 13.27
C GLN A 370 21.44 27.81 14.58
N LEU A 371 22.07 26.65 14.47
CA LEU A 371 22.71 25.97 15.58
C LEU A 371 24.20 25.92 15.37
N PHE A 372 24.96 26.27 16.40
CA PHE A 372 26.41 26.21 16.39
C PHE A 372 26.92 25.28 17.48
N ASP A 373 27.98 24.53 17.16
CA ASP A 373 28.73 23.72 18.12
C ASP A 373 29.64 24.59 19.01
N ASP A 374 30.35 23.94 19.92
CA ASP A 374 31.27 24.54 20.88
C ASP A 374 32.49 25.21 20.22
N THR A 375 32.86 24.77 19.02
CA THR A 375 33.92 25.39 18.20
C THR A 375 33.44 26.57 17.36
N MET A 376 32.18 26.96 17.54
CA MET A 376 31.50 28.03 16.79
C MET A 376 31.21 27.70 15.32
N ARG A 377 31.27 26.43 14.91
CA ARG A 377 30.92 26.00 13.55
C ARG A 377 29.41 25.83 13.43
N LEU A 378 28.85 26.23 12.28
CA LEU A 378 27.44 26.02 11.97
C LEU A 378 27.19 24.52 11.78
N VAL A 379 26.29 23.98 12.59
CA VAL A 379 25.90 22.57 12.60
C VAL A 379 24.66 22.37 11.76
N ASP A 380 23.64 23.19 11.98
CA ASP A 380 22.41 23.13 11.21
C ASP A 380 21.76 24.52 11.07
N SER A 381 20.96 24.67 10.01
CA SER A 381 20.25 25.91 9.70
C SER A 381 18.90 25.60 9.06
N ARG A 382 17.84 26.25 9.53
CA ARG A 382 16.46 26.04 9.07
C ARG A 382 15.68 27.35 9.00
N LYS A 383 14.60 27.36 8.22
CA LYS A 383 13.69 28.51 8.10
C LYS A 383 12.64 28.49 9.22
N LEU A 384 12.49 29.63 9.88
CA LEU A 384 11.46 29.89 10.87
C LEU A 384 10.54 30.99 10.32
N ILE A 385 9.24 30.74 10.25
CA ILE A 385 8.25 31.66 9.69
C ILE A 385 7.46 32.27 10.85
N LEU A 386 7.41 33.59 10.93
CA LEU A 386 6.62 34.32 11.93
C LEU A 386 5.43 35.02 11.25
N HIS A 387 4.23 34.81 11.78
CA HIS A 387 2.94 35.31 11.27
C HIS A 387 2.27 36.35 12.15
#